data_AF-A0A559LQD1-F1
#
_entry.id   AF-A0A559LQD1-F1
#
_cell.length_a   1.000
_cell.length_b   1.000
_cell.length_c   1.000
_cell.angle_alpha   90.00
_cell.angle_beta   90.00
_cell.angle_gamma   90.00
#
_symmetry.space_group_name_H-M   'P 1'
#
loop_
_entity.id
_entity.type
_entity.pdbx_description
1 polymer ?
#
loop_
_entity_poly.entity_id
_entity_poly.type
_entity_poly.pdbx_seq_one_letter_code
_entity_poly.pdbx_strand_id
1 'polypeptide(L)'
;MTKGVSFNPDKDIPDLSGKVILVTGGNTGLGFEVIYKLSKHKPKHIYLAARSEEKANEAIKTLRKKNPNAGPITFLQLDLGSFASIKAAASSFRSMSDRLDILINNAGIMAVPEGLTEDGYEIQFGTNHLGPALLTTLLLPTLKATAAISTDARVIFLSSELENMAPKNSYLFDELKTTLPKFSTWTRYGQSKLAAVHYAQALANHHPDLKVVSIHPGVIATNLSGPVVKDYNFLMAALFKVAMKFVTVSIEEGTLNHLWTATSPDVKSGAFYFPVGVQGKGSSLSKNSKLRDQLWEWTEKELEPHVTAGF
;
A
#
# COMPACT_ATOMS: atom_id res chain seq x y z
N MET A 1 21.13 13.28 12.04
CA MET A 1 19.78 13.24 11.46
C MET A 1 19.91 13.28 9.95
N THR A 2 19.44 12.26 9.22
CA THR A 2 19.35 12.31 7.76
C THR A 2 18.30 13.36 7.39
N LYS A 3 18.74 14.44 6.74
CA LYS A 3 17.85 15.52 6.25
C LYS A 3 16.97 14.93 5.14
N GLY A 4 15.67 15.22 5.17
CA GLY A 4 14.73 14.77 4.14
C GLY A 4 15.03 15.37 2.77
N VAL A 5 14.53 14.71 1.73
CA VAL A 5 14.63 15.18 0.34
C VAL A 5 13.61 16.29 0.11
N SER A 6 14.02 17.38 -0.55
CA SER A 6 13.06 18.38 -1.04
C SER A 6 12.39 17.82 -2.29
N PHE A 7 11.06 17.76 -2.29
CA PHE A 7 10.28 17.20 -3.38
C PHE A 7 8.98 17.98 -3.56
N ASN A 8 8.79 18.54 -4.75
CA ASN A 8 7.58 19.21 -5.19
C ASN A 8 6.94 18.38 -6.31
N PRO A 9 5.81 17.69 -6.04
CA PRO A 9 5.14 16.86 -7.02
C PRO A 9 4.83 17.56 -8.35
N ASP A 10 4.50 18.86 -8.32
CA ASP A 10 4.11 19.60 -9.52
C ASP A 10 5.29 19.91 -10.45
N LYS A 11 6.53 19.82 -9.95
CA LYS A 11 7.76 20.12 -10.70
C LYS A 11 8.65 18.90 -10.90
N ASP A 12 8.73 18.03 -9.90
CA ASP A 12 9.74 16.98 -9.81
C ASP A 12 9.22 15.61 -10.30
N ILE A 13 7.90 15.45 -10.46
CA ILE A 13 7.36 14.27 -11.15
C ILE A 13 7.60 14.44 -12.66
N PRO A 14 8.31 13.51 -13.32
CA PRO A 14 8.59 13.58 -14.74
C PRO A 14 7.32 13.31 -15.57
N ASP A 15 7.42 13.48 -16.88
CA ASP A 15 6.36 13.03 -17.80
C ASP A 15 6.17 11.50 -17.67
N LEU A 16 4.92 11.09 -17.46
CA LEU A 16 4.49 9.70 -17.31
C LEU A 16 3.84 9.17 -18.60
N SER A 17 3.99 9.88 -19.72
CA SER A 17 3.52 9.44 -21.03
C SER A 17 3.94 7.99 -21.32
N GLY A 18 2.96 7.16 -21.71
CA GLY A 18 3.17 5.73 -21.96
C GLY A 18 3.10 4.83 -20.72
N LYS A 19 3.12 5.39 -19.50
CA LYS A 19 3.11 4.62 -18.24
C LYS A 19 1.71 4.19 -17.82
N VAL A 20 1.57 2.95 -17.38
CA VAL A 20 0.35 2.40 -16.75
C VAL A 20 0.53 2.30 -15.25
N ILE A 21 -0.43 2.84 -14.50
CA ILE A 21 -0.37 2.96 -13.04
C ILE A 21 -1.59 2.25 -12.43
N LEU A 22 -1.39 1.45 -11.39
CA LEU A 22 -2.46 0.85 -10.59
C LEU A 22 -2.31 1.28 -9.13
N VAL A 23 -3.36 1.88 -8.56
CA VAL A 23 -3.38 2.33 -7.17
C VAL A 23 -4.53 1.66 -6.42
N THR A 24 -4.21 0.91 -5.37
CA THR A 24 -5.24 0.32 -4.49
C THR A 24 -5.71 1.35 -3.46
N GLY A 25 -7.01 1.36 -3.16
CA GLY A 25 -7.62 2.33 -2.24
C GLY A 25 -7.63 3.75 -2.81
N GLY A 26 -7.72 3.88 -4.13
CA GLY A 26 -7.62 5.16 -4.83
C GLY A 26 -8.87 6.05 -4.75
N ASN A 27 -9.96 5.59 -4.15
CA ASN A 27 -11.22 6.32 -4.08
C ASN A 27 -11.28 7.37 -2.95
N THR A 28 -10.36 7.33 -1.98
CA THR A 28 -10.35 8.28 -0.85
C THR A 28 -8.92 8.57 -0.35
N GLY A 29 -8.79 9.60 0.49
CA GLY A 29 -7.58 9.86 1.28
C GLY A 29 -6.31 9.97 0.43
N LEU A 30 -5.26 9.27 0.86
CA LEU A 30 -3.95 9.28 0.22
C LEU A 30 -3.98 8.71 -1.20
N GLY A 31 -4.69 7.62 -1.42
CA GLY A 31 -4.79 7.00 -2.75
C GLY A 31 -5.43 7.94 -3.76
N PHE A 32 -6.49 8.65 -3.37
CA PHE A 32 -7.12 9.68 -4.21
C PHE A 32 -6.14 10.79 -4.57
N GLU A 33 -5.43 11.33 -3.58
CA GLU A 33 -4.49 12.44 -3.79
C GLU A 33 -3.28 12.01 -4.62
N VAL A 34 -2.79 10.77 -4.44
CA VAL A 34 -1.75 10.16 -5.29
C VAL A 34 -2.21 10.10 -6.74
N ILE A 35 -3.41 9.58 -7.00
CA ILE A 35 -3.97 9.53 -8.35
C ILE A 35 -4.11 10.94 -8.93
N TYR A 36 -4.64 11.89 -8.15
CA TYR A 36 -4.81 13.27 -8.58
C TYR A 36 -3.47 13.88 -9.01
N LYS A 37 -2.44 13.78 -8.18
CA LYS A 37 -1.11 14.32 -8.47
C LYS A 37 -0.49 13.64 -9.68
N LEU A 38 -0.46 12.30 -9.75
CA LEU A 38 0.09 11.56 -10.89
C LEU A 38 -0.66 11.86 -12.21
N SER A 39 -1.99 12.07 -12.16
CA SER A 39 -2.80 12.37 -13.35
C SER A 39 -2.38 13.66 -14.06
N LYS A 40 -1.72 14.58 -13.36
CA LYS A 40 -1.23 15.85 -13.94
C LYS A 40 -0.02 15.66 -14.87
N HIS A 41 0.62 14.49 -14.84
CA HIS A 41 1.85 14.22 -15.55
C HIS A 41 1.65 13.26 -16.73
N LYS A 42 0.47 13.30 -17.35
CA LYS A 42 0.13 12.57 -18.60
C LYS A 42 0.37 11.05 -18.58
N PRO A 43 0.04 10.31 -17.50
CA PRO A 43 0.10 8.85 -17.56
C PRO A 43 -0.79 8.32 -18.68
N LYS A 44 -0.35 7.24 -19.34
CA LYS A 44 -1.16 6.58 -20.38
C LYS A 44 -2.49 6.11 -19.81
N HIS A 45 -2.46 5.53 -18.61
CA HIS A 45 -3.65 5.01 -17.95
C HIS A 45 -3.44 4.93 -16.44
N ILE A 46 -4.47 5.28 -15.64
CA ILE A 46 -4.50 5.00 -14.20
C ILE A 46 -5.68 4.06 -13.89
N TYR A 47 -5.40 2.94 -13.25
CA TYR A 47 -6.40 2.06 -12.66
C TYR A 47 -6.58 2.42 -11.19
N LEU A 48 -7.81 2.80 -10.86
CA LEU A 48 -8.25 3.09 -9.49
C LEU A 48 -8.92 1.84 -8.94
N ALA A 49 -8.20 1.11 -8.08
CA ALA A 49 -8.74 -0.09 -7.46
C ALA A 49 -9.40 0.19 -6.11
N ALA A 50 -10.64 -0.27 -5.94
CA ALA A 50 -11.42 -0.07 -4.72
C ALA A 50 -12.55 -1.10 -4.57
N ARG A 51 -13.12 -1.20 -3.36
CA ARG A 51 -14.21 -2.13 -3.02
C ARG A 51 -15.60 -1.69 -3.48
N SER A 52 -15.83 -0.38 -3.57
CA SER A 52 -17.15 0.18 -3.87
C SER A 52 -17.08 0.89 -5.20
N GLU A 53 -17.74 0.30 -6.21
CA GLU A 53 -17.87 0.89 -7.54
C GLU A 53 -18.46 2.29 -7.50
N GLU A 54 -19.52 2.50 -6.72
CA GLU A 54 -20.16 3.81 -6.54
C GLU A 54 -19.15 4.87 -6.07
N LYS A 55 -18.45 4.63 -4.95
CA LYS A 55 -17.46 5.56 -4.40
C LYS A 55 -16.27 5.76 -5.34
N ALA A 56 -15.87 4.71 -6.07
CA ALA A 56 -14.82 4.81 -7.06
C ALA A 56 -15.24 5.70 -8.23
N ASN A 57 -16.45 5.54 -8.75
CA ASN A 57 -16.99 6.34 -9.84
C ASN A 57 -17.17 7.81 -9.43
N GLU A 58 -17.60 8.08 -8.19
CA GLU A 58 -17.62 9.45 -7.63
C GLU A 58 -16.23 10.07 -7.55
N ALA A 59 -15.25 9.31 -7.07
CA ALA A 59 -13.85 9.73 -7.03
C ALA A 59 -13.31 10.04 -8.44
N ILE A 60 -13.57 9.18 -9.43
CA ILE A 60 -13.18 9.39 -10.82
C ILE A 60 -13.82 10.67 -11.39
N LYS A 61 -15.10 10.92 -11.12
CA LYS A 61 -15.78 12.17 -11.52
C LYS A 61 -15.10 13.39 -10.91
N THR A 62 -14.74 13.32 -9.63
CA THR A 62 -14.05 14.43 -8.94
C THR A 62 -12.65 14.65 -9.48
N LEU A 63 -11.89 13.58 -9.73
CA LEU A 63 -10.56 13.64 -10.35
C LEU A 63 -10.61 14.32 -11.72
N ARG A 64 -11.56 13.91 -12.58
CA ARG A 64 -11.77 14.53 -13.91
C ARG A 64 -12.18 16.00 -13.82
N LYS A 65 -12.98 16.37 -12.81
CA LYS A 65 -13.34 17.77 -12.57
C LYS A 65 -12.12 18.59 -12.14
N LYS A 66 -11.25 18.04 -11.29
CA LYS A 66 -10.02 18.71 -10.81
C LYS A 66 -8.94 18.80 -11.89
N ASN A 67 -8.85 17.79 -12.78
CA ASN A 67 -7.92 17.75 -13.89
C ASN A 67 -8.64 17.28 -15.17
N PRO A 68 -9.27 18.20 -15.93
CA PRO A 68 -10.00 17.87 -17.16
C PRO A 68 -9.12 17.26 -18.26
N ASN A 69 -7.80 17.48 -18.19
CA ASN A 69 -6.82 16.96 -19.15
C ASN A 69 -6.20 15.63 -18.71
N ALA A 70 -6.68 15.03 -17.62
CA ALA A 70 -6.20 13.73 -17.18
C ALA A 70 -6.44 12.68 -18.27
N GLY A 71 -5.46 11.79 -18.46
CA GLY A 71 -5.65 10.57 -19.25
C GLY A 71 -6.73 9.65 -18.64
N PRO A 72 -7.00 8.50 -19.29
CA PRO A 72 -7.98 7.54 -18.80
C PRO A 72 -7.75 7.12 -17.35
N ILE A 73 -8.81 7.21 -16.55
CA ILE A 73 -8.89 6.64 -15.19
C ILE A 73 -10.02 5.63 -15.17
N THR A 74 -9.70 4.36 -14.93
CA THR A 74 -10.65 3.23 -14.95
C THR A 74 -10.76 2.61 -13.57
N PHE A 75 -11.99 2.32 -13.17
CA PHE A 75 -12.27 1.58 -11.94
C PHE A 75 -11.88 0.10 -12.09
N LEU A 76 -11.25 -0.45 -11.05
CA LEU A 76 -11.00 -1.88 -10.89
C LEU A 76 -11.59 -2.36 -9.55
N GLN A 77 -12.61 -3.22 -9.60
CA GLN A 77 -13.21 -3.79 -8.39
C GLN A 77 -12.18 -4.67 -7.67
N LEU A 78 -11.86 -4.32 -6.42
CA LEU A 78 -10.87 -5.01 -5.61
C LEU A 78 -11.21 -4.92 -4.12
N ASP A 79 -11.40 -6.08 -3.49
CA ASP A 79 -11.34 -6.24 -2.04
C ASP A 79 -10.08 -7.03 -1.65
N LEU A 80 -9.18 -6.39 -0.90
CA LEU A 80 -7.95 -7.03 -0.42
C LEU A 80 -8.18 -8.03 0.72
N GLY A 81 -9.38 -8.06 1.31
CA GLY A 81 -9.79 -9.06 2.30
C GLY A 81 -10.39 -10.33 1.69
N SER A 82 -10.32 -10.51 0.37
CA SER A 82 -10.88 -11.66 -0.36
C SER A 82 -9.95 -12.09 -1.49
N PHE A 83 -9.33 -13.28 -1.39
CA PHE A 83 -8.47 -13.81 -2.44
C PHE A 83 -9.23 -14.06 -3.74
N ALA A 84 -10.51 -14.41 -3.67
CA ALA A 84 -11.38 -14.50 -4.84
C ALA A 84 -11.50 -13.14 -5.55
N SER A 85 -11.73 -12.06 -4.80
CA SER A 85 -11.77 -10.71 -5.36
C SER A 85 -10.43 -10.30 -5.97
N ILE A 86 -9.31 -10.61 -5.30
CA ILE A 86 -7.96 -10.29 -5.79
C ILE A 86 -7.65 -11.02 -7.10
N LYS A 87 -8.00 -12.32 -7.21
CA LYS A 87 -7.84 -13.10 -8.45
C LYS A 87 -8.66 -12.50 -9.59
N ALA A 88 -9.92 -12.15 -9.33
CA ALA A 88 -10.80 -11.52 -10.32
C ALA A 88 -10.24 -10.16 -10.78
N ALA A 89 -9.77 -9.33 -9.85
CA ALA A 89 -9.16 -8.03 -10.15
C ALA A 89 -7.88 -8.17 -10.99
N ALA A 90 -6.99 -9.10 -10.65
CA ALA A 90 -5.78 -9.36 -11.42
C ALA A 90 -6.11 -9.86 -12.83
N SER A 91 -7.06 -10.79 -12.98
CA SER A 91 -7.53 -11.25 -14.28
C SER A 91 -8.14 -10.12 -15.12
N SER A 92 -9.00 -9.30 -14.51
CA SER A 92 -9.62 -8.16 -15.17
C SER A 92 -8.56 -7.14 -15.63
N PHE A 93 -7.60 -6.80 -14.77
CA PHE A 93 -6.48 -5.92 -15.14
C PHE A 93 -5.71 -6.47 -16.35
N ARG A 94 -5.29 -7.74 -16.33
CA ARG A 94 -4.54 -8.35 -17.44
C ARG A 94 -5.33 -8.44 -18.74
N SER A 95 -6.67 -8.52 -18.68
CA SER A 95 -7.52 -8.45 -19.87
C SER A 95 -7.60 -7.04 -20.48
N MET A 96 -7.37 -6.01 -19.66
CA MET A 96 -7.42 -4.61 -20.08
C MET A 96 -6.03 -4.02 -20.39
N SER A 97 -4.96 -4.57 -19.82
CA SER A 97 -3.60 -4.06 -19.98
C SER A 97 -2.55 -5.16 -19.96
N ASP A 98 -1.63 -5.07 -20.92
CA ASP A 98 -0.42 -5.88 -21.04
C ASP A 98 0.80 -5.22 -20.35
N ARG A 99 0.59 -4.06 -19.72
CA ARG A 99 1.65 -3.22 -19.15
C ARG A 99 1.29 -2.71 -17.76
N LEU A 100 2.26 -2.71 -16.85
CA LEU A 100 2.14 -2.11 -15.52
C LEU A 100 3.49 -1.53 -15.10
N ASP A 101 3.61 -0.21 -15.10
CA ASP A 101 4.85 0.47 -14.74
C ASP A 101 4.90 0.81 -13.24
N ILE A 102 3.77 1.13 -12.62
CA ILE A 102 3.73 1.53 -11.21
C ILE A 102 2.55 0.86 -10.51
N LEU A 103 2.83 -0.04 -9.57
CA LEU A 103 1.86 -0.60 -8.64
C LEU A 103 2.01 0.06 -7.27
N ILE A 104 0.97 0.74 -6.81
CA ILE A 104 0.91 1.36 -5.48
C ILE A 104 -0.09 0.59 -4.62
N ASN A 105 0.43 -0.31 -3.79
CA ASN A 105 -0.31 -1.02 -2.75
C ASN A 105 -0.57 -0.07 -1.56
N ASN A 106 -1.48 0.88 -1.75
CA ASN A 106 -1.85 1.92 -0.78
C ASN A 106 -3.03 1.51 0.13
N ALA A 107 -3.97 0.69 -0.35
CA ALA A 107 -5.11 0.30 0.47
C ALA A 107 -4.69 -0.43 1.75
N GLY A 108 -5.43 -0.16 2.82
CA GLY A 108 -5.31 -0.88 4.07
C GLY A 108 -6.36 -0.43 5.08
N ILE A 109 -6.50 -1.22 6.14
CA ILE A 109 -7.33 -0.93 7.30
C ILE A 109 -6.44 -0.74 8.54
N MET A 110 -6.93 0.02 9.52
CA MET A 110 -6.14 0.41 10.68
C MET A 110 -6.97 0.39 11.94
N ALA A 111 -6.42 -0.24 12.98
CA ALA A 111 -6.96 -0.28 14.34
C ALA A 111 -8.44 -0.69 14.39
N VAL A 112 -8.84 -1.62 13.52
CA VAL A 112 -10.21 -2.14 13.46
C VAL A 112 -10.43 -3.21 14.55
N PRO A 113 -11.70 -3.45 14.96
CA PRO A 113 -12.05 -4.59 15.79
C PRO A 113 -11.51 -5.91 15.23
N GLU A 114 -11.39 -6.90 16.11
CA GLU A 114 -10.95 -8.23 15.69
C GLU A 114 -11.90 -8.85 14.66
N GLY A 115 -11.36 -9.69 13.80
CA GLY A 115 -12.13 -10.33 12.73
C GLY A 115 -11.23 -11.13 11.81
N LEU A 116 -11.86 -11.80 10.85
CA LEU A 116 -11.18 -12.58 9.82
C LEU A 116 -11.51 -12.02 8.43
N THR A 117 -10.58 -12.16 7.51
CA THR A 117 -10.85 -12.04 6.07
C THR A 117 -11.75 -13.18 5.60
N GLU A 118 -12.26 -13.12 4.37
CA GLU A 118 -13.03 -14.21 3.77
C GLU A 118 -12.21 -15.52 3.72
N ASP A 119 -10.90 -15.40 3.59
CA ASP A 119 -9.94 -16.52 3.55
C ASP A 119 -9.46 -16.97 4.95
N GLY A 120 -10.03 -16.43 6.02
CA GLY A 120 -9.79 -16.89 7.40
C GLY A 120 -8.52 -16.36 8.07
N TYR A 121 -7.89 -15.30 7.55
CA TYR A 121 -6.73 -14.66 8.20
C TYR A 121 -7.17 -13.50 9.07
N GLU A 122 -6.37 -13.14 10.09
CA GLU A 122 -6.60 -11.93 10.89
C GLU A 122 -6.83 -10.72 9.99
N ILE A 123 -7.90 -9.96 10.25
CA ILE A 123 -8.44 -8.98 9.29
C ILE A 123 -7.44 -7.92 8.83
N GLN A 124 -6.56 -7.42 9.71
CA GLN A 124 -5.56 -6.40 9.35
C GLN A 124 -4.38 -7.01 8.62
N PHE A 125 -3.89 -8.17 9.07
CA PHE A 125 -2.80 -8.89 8.45
C PHE A 125 -3.19 -9.39 7.04
N GLY A 126 -4.36 -10.02 6.93
CA GLY A 126 -4.91 -10.47 5.66
C GLY A 126 -5.11 -9.33 4.66
N THR A 127 -5.74 -8.23 5.09
CA THR A 127 -6.03 -7.09 4.21
C THR A 127 -4.79 -6.26 3.85
N ASN A 128 -3.88 -6.02 4.79
CA ASN A 128 -2.75 -5.08 4.59
C ASN A 128 -1.47 -5.76 4.09
N HIS A 129 -1.35 -7.09 4.24
CA HIS A 129 -0.17 -7.85 3.82
C HIS A 129 -0.50 -8.92 2.79
N LEU A 130 -1.30 -9.93 3.14
CA LEU A 130 -1.58 -11.06 2.23
C LEU A 130 -2.30 -10.62 0.96
N GLY A 131 -3.26 -9.70 1.07
CA GLY A 131 -3.96 -9.15 -0.09
C GLY A 131 -3.03 -8.46 -1.09
N PRO A 132 -2.26 -7.44 -0.68
CA PRO A 132 -1.24 -6.80 -1.53
C PRO A 132 -0.17 -7.76 -2.04
N ALA A 133 0.25 -8.74 -1.23
CA ALA A 133 1.21 -9.76 -1.65
C ALA A 133 0.63 -10.60 -2.80
N LEU A 134 -0.57 -11.16 -2.64
CA LEU A 134 -1.24 -11.95 -3.69
C LEU A 134 -1.50 -11.13 -4.96
N LEU A 135 -2.00 -9.89 -4.82
CA LEU A 135 -2.21 -9.01 -5.98
C LEU A 135 -0.90 -8.79 -6.74
N THR A 136 0.19 -8.51 -6.02
CA THR A 136 1.51 -8.29 -6.61
C THR A 136 2.01 -9.55 -7.31
N THR A 137 1.89 -10.73 -6.69
CA THR A 137 2.31 -12.01 -7.27
C THR A 137 1.53 -12.34 -8.56
N LEU A 138 0.21 -12.10 -8.59
CA LEU A 138 -0.62 -12.33 -9.77
C LEU A 138 -0.38 -11.33 -10.92
N LEU A 139 0.15 -10.14 -10.61
CA LEU A 139 0.53 -9.11 -11.58
C LEU A 139 2.03 -9.14 -11.93
N LEU A 140 2.80 -9.99 -11.26
CA LEU A 140 4.24 -10.11 -11.47
C LEU A 140 4.61 -10.41 -12.93
N PRO A 141 3.91 -11.29 -13.68
CA PRO A 141 4.21 -11.49 -15.10
C PRO A 141 4.13 -10.18 -15.93
N THR A 142 3.12 -9.35 -15.70
CA THR A 142 2.93 -8.07 -16.39
C THR A 142 3.96 -7.03 -15.95
N LEU A 143 4.29 -6.97 -14.66
CA LEU A 143 5.35 -6.11 -14.13
C LEU A 143 6.70 -6.44 -14.77
N LYS A 144 7.05 -7.74 -14.84
CA LYS A 144 8.32 -8.20 -15.44
C LYS A 144 8.37 -7.97 -16.94
N ALA A 145 7.28 -8.23 -17.67
CA ALA A 145 7.18 -7.90 -19.09
C ALA A 145 7.39 -6.40 -19.33
N THR A 146 6.85 -5.56 -18.43
CA THR A 146 7.06 -4.11 -18.48
C THR A 146 8.50 -3.73 -18.15
N ALA A 147 9.11 -4.36 -17.14
CA ALA A 147 10.50 -4.14 -16.74
C ALA A 147 11.49 -4.45 -17.87
N ALA A 148 11.21 -5.49 -18.67
CA ALA A 148 12.01 -5.89 -19.81
C ALA A 148 12.04 -4.84 -20.95
N ILE A 149 11.00 -4.02 -21.08
CA ILE A 149 10.93 -2.94 -22.08
C ILE A 149 11.19 -1.54 -21.50
N SER A 150 11.07 -1.40 -20.18
CA SER A 150 11.18 -0.15 -19.44
C SER A 150 11.75 -0.47 -18.06
N THR A 151 13.04 -0.22 -17.86
CA THR A 151 13.84 -0.60 -16.68
C THR A 151 13.44 0.06 -15.35
N ASP A 152 12.23 0.60 -15.25
CA ASP A 152 11.74 1.36 -14.10
C ASP A 152 10.31 0.94 -13.70
N ALA A 153 9.99 -0.35 -13.80
CA ALA A 153 8.76 -0.90 -13.24
C ALA A 153 8.87 -0.95 -11.71
N ARG A 154 7.86 -0.43 -11.00
CA ARG A 154 7.91 -0.18 -9.56
C ARG A 154 6.74 -0.82 -8.81
N VAL A 155 7.02 -1.32 -7.61
CA VAL A 155 6.02 -1.77 -6.64
C VAL A 155 6.24 -1.07 -5.31
N ILE A 156 5.23 -0.36 -4.83
CA ILE A 156 5.28 0.43 -3.60
C ILE A 156 4.27 -0.14 -2.60
N PHE A 157 4.75 -0.53 -1.42
CA PHE A 157 3.90 -1.00 -0.32
C PHE A 157 3.73 0.08 0.75
N LEU A 158 2.48 0.40 1.11
CA LEU A 158 2.20 1.32 2.20
C LEU A 158 2.36 0.64 3.57
N SER A 159 3.42 1.00 4.27
CA SER A 159 3.69 0.65 5.66
C SER A 159 3.43 1.86 6.60
N SER A 160 3.97 1.84 7.81
CA SER A 160 3.83 2.86 8.84
C SER A 160 4.99 2.77 9.85
N GLU A 161 5.35 3.87 10.51
CA GLU A 161 6.22 3.85 11.69
C GLU A 161 5.69 2.93 12.80
N LEU A 162 4.36 2.74 12.86
CA LEU A 162 3.71 1.80 13.79
C LEU A 162 4.04 0.32 13.52
N GLU A 163 4.86 0.00 12.51
CA GLU A 163 5.51 -1.31 12.40
C GLU A 163 6.28 -1.69 13.68
N ASN A 164 6.79 -0.69 14.41
CA ASN A 164 7.47 -0.88 15.69
C ASN A 164 6.56 -1.40 16.82
N MET A 165 5.24 -1.43 16.62
CA MET A 165 4.26 -1.98 17.57
C MET A 165 4.02 -3.48 17.38
N ALA A 166 4.64 -4.11 16.37
CA ALA A 166 4.57 -5.54 16.20
C ALA A 166 5.10 -6.30 17.44
N PRO A 167 4.58 -7.50 17.74
CA PRO A 167 5.10 -8.33 18.83
C PRO A 167 6.60 -8.59 18.70
N LYS A 168 7.30 -8.85 19.82
CA LYS A 168 8.74 -9.16 19.79
C LYS A 168 9.05 -10.49 19.09
N ASN A 169 8.14 -11.45 19.17
CA ASN A 169 8.12 -12.69 18.37
C ASN A 169 7.51 -12.48 16.97
N SER A 170 7.28 -11.21 16.59
CA SER A 170 6.87 -10.62 15.31
C SER A 170 5.72 -11.30 14.59
N TYR A 171 5.92 -12.49 14.05
CA TYR A 171 4.92 -13.23 13.30
C TYR A 171 4.60 -14.52 14.04
N LEU A 172 3.48 -14.49 14.78
CA LEU A 172 2.87 -15.68 15.35
C LEU A 172 2.13 -16.44 14.25
N PHE A 173 2.89 -17.01 13.31
CA PHE A 173 2.37 -17.57 12.06
C PHE A 173 1.20 -18.55 12.27
N ASP A 174 1.32 -19.42 13.28
CA ASP A 174 0.29 -20.41 13.61
C ASP A 174 -1.02 -19.78 14.09
N GLU A 175 -0.98 -18.56 14.62
CA GLU A 175 -2.14 -17.83 15.13
C GLU A 175 -2.72 -16.83 14.11
N LEU A 176 -2.09 -16.63 12.95
CA LEU A 176 -2.57 -15.69 11.92
C LEU A 176 -3.88 -16.11 11.26
N LYS A 177 -4.31 -17.36 11.44
CA LYS A 177 -5.65 -17.88 11.06
C LYS A 177 -6.67 -17.79 12.20
N THR A 178 -6.45 -16.87 13.13
CA THR A 178 -7.37 -16.55 14.23
C THR A 178 -7.57 -15.04 14.29
N THR A 179 -8.49 -14.58 15.13
CA THR A 179 -8.76 -13.14 15.31
C THR A 179 -7.68 -12.43 16.14
N LEU A 180 -6.71 -13.17 16.70
CA LEU A 180 -5.65 -12.66 17.58
C LEU A 180 -6.20 -11.81 18.75
N PRO A 181 -7.11 -12.37 19.59
CA PRO A 181 -7.84 -11.61 20.61
C PRO A 181 -6.93 -11.10 21.75
N LYS A 182 -5.76 -11.72 21.94
CA LYS A 182 -4.78 -11.34 22.96
C LYS A 182 -4.00 -10.07 22.60
N PHE A 183 -4.08 -9.62 21.34
CA PHE A 183 -3.37 -8.45 20.87
C PHE A 183 -4.31 -7.25 20.75
N SER A 184 -3.78 -6.06 21.07
CA SER A 184 -4.50 -4.82 20.81
C SER A 184 -4.71 -4.62 19.30
N THR A 185 -5.71 -3.83 18.93
CA THR A 185 -5.95 -3.44 17.52
C THR A 185 -4.71 -2.79 16.88
N TRP A 186 -3.94 -2.02 17.66
CA TRP A 186 -2.70 -1.40 17.23
C TRP A 186 -1.54 -2.38 17.07
N THR A 187 -1.45 -3.41 17.91
CA THR A 187 -0.43 -4.46 17.78
C THR A 187 -0.66 -5.29 16.52
N ARG A 188 -1.90 -5.67 16.22
CA ARG A 188 -2.25 -6.36 14.97
C ARG A 188 -1.97 -5.49 13.74
N TYR A 189 -2.29 -4.19 13.84
CA TYR A 189 -1.93 -3.23 12.80
C TYR A 189 -0.41 -3.14 12.57
N GLY A 190 0.36 -2.98 13.65
CA GLY A 190 1.82 -2.91 13.60
C GLY A 190 2.44 -4.16 12.99
N GLN A 191 1.94 -5.35 13.36
CA GLN A 191 2.35 -6.61 12.74
C GLN A 191 2.11 -6.62 11.22
N SER A 192 0.94 -6.16 10.76
CA SER A 192 0.64 -6.07 9.32
C SER A 192 1.56 -5.07 8.59
N LYS A 193 1.98 -3.98 9.25
CA LYS A 193 2.85 -2.96 8.66
C LYS A 193 4.32 -3.36 8.67
N LEU A 194 4.76 -4.10 9.70
CA LEU A 194 6.06 -4.78 9.68
C LEU A 194 6.10 -5.77 8.51
N ALA A 195 5.03 -6.55 8.30
CA ALA A 195 4.93 -7.50 7.19
C ALA A 195 5.10 -6.83 5.82
N ALA A 196 4.45 -5.69 5.59
CA ALA A 196 4.65 -4.92 4.37
C ALA A 196 6.11 -4.46 4.14
N VAL A 197 6.86 -4.13 5.21
CA VAL A 197 8.29 -3.76 5.09
C VAL A 197 9.14 -4.96 4.69
N HIS A 198 9.00 -6.05 5.44
CA HIS A 198 9.76 -7.28 5.21
C HIS A 198 9.43 -7.88 3.84
N TYR A 199 8.16 -7.92 3.44
CA TYR A 199 7.77 -8.44 2.13
C TYR A 199 8.32 -7.59 0.99
N ALA A 200 8.28 -6.26 1.09
CA ALA A 200 8.89 -5.39 0.09
C ALA A 200 10.41 -5.62 -0.04
N GLN A 201 11.12 -5.81 1.09
CA GLN A 201 12.54 -6.15 1.11
C GLN A 201 12.83 -7.50 0.47
N ALA A 202 12.04 -8.54 0.79
CA ALA A 202 12.22 -9.87 0.25
C ALA A 202 11.91 -9.91 -1.26
N LEU A 203 10.78 -9.33 -1.67
CA LEU A 203 10.38 -9.22 -3.07
C LEU A 203 11.44 -8.50 -3.91
N ALA A 204 12.07 -7.45 -3.37
CA ALA A 204 13.20 -6.77 -4.02
C ALA A 204 14.41 -7.69 -4.24
N ASN A 205 14.71 -8.60 -3.31
CA ASN A 205 15.80 -9.56 -3.43
C ASN A 205 15.49 -10.65 -4.47
N HIS A 206 14.24 -11.12 -4.52
CA HIS A 206 13.81 -12.16 -5.45
C HIS A 206 13.55 -11.64 -6.88
N HIS A 207 13.25 -10.34 -7.03
CA HIS A 207 13.00 -9.68 -8.32
C HIS A 207 13.85 -8.42 -8.47
N PRO A 208 15.18 -8.56 -8.66
CA PRO A 208 16.10 -7.41 -8.80
C PRO A 208 15.86 -6.61 -10.09
N ASP A 209 15.08 -7.15 -11.03
CA ASP A 209 14.59 -6.47 -12.23
C ASP A 209 13.47 -5.46 -11.94
N LEU A 210 12.89 -5.48 -10.74
CA LEU A 210 11.87 -4.54 -10.28
C LEU A 210 12.41 -3.61 -9.20
N LYS A 211 11.87 -2.39 -9.17
CA LYS A 211 12.09 -1.45 -8.08
C LYS A 211 10.98 -1.59 -7.04
N VAL A 212 11.25 -2.34 -5.98
CA VAL A 212 10.28 -2.61 -4.92
C VAL A 212 10.65 -1.85 -3.66
N VAL A 213 9.70 -1.14 -3.05
CA VAL A 213 9.95 -0.37 -1.83
C VAL A 213 8.75 -0.42 -0.89
N SER A 214 9.00 -0.10 0.38
CA SER A 214 7.94 0.22 1.35
C SER A 214 8.07 1.65 1.84
N ILE A 215 6.95 2.25 2.24
CA ILE A 215 6.93 3.64 2.71
C ILE A 215 6.10 3.82 3.97
N HIS A 216 6.55 4.70 4.86
CA HIS A 216 5.71 5.34 5.86
C HIS A 216 5.28 6.70 5.30
N PRO A 217 3.99 7.07 5.40
CA PRO A 217 3.49 8.28 4.76
C PRO A 217 3.56 9.52 5.67
N GLY A 218 4.08 9.41 6.90
CA GLY A 218 3.96 10.45 7.92
C GLY A 218 2.78 10.21 8.85
N VAL A 219 2.66 11.03 9.90
CA VAL A 219 1.48 11.01 10.78
C VAL A 219 0.40 11.84 10.11
N ILE A 220 -0.54 11.23 9.39
CA ILE A 220 -1.49 11.98 8.54
C ILE A 220 -2.81 12.27 9.25
N ALA A 221 -3.39 13.44 8.95
CA ALA A 221 -4.70 13.89 9.37
C ALA A 221 -5.78 13.13 8.61
N THR A 222 -5.85 11.83 8.85
CA THR A 222 -6.84 10.98 8.21
C THR A 222 -8.17 11.15 8.94
N ASN A 223 -9.27 11.05 8.20
CA ASN A 223 -10.64 11.05 8.73
C ASN A 223 -10.95 9.71 9.48
N LEU A 224 -9.96 9.15 10.19
CA LEU A 224 -9.94 7.84 10.85
C LEU A 224 -10.63 7.84 12.24
N SER A 225 -11.39 8.88 12.56
CA SER A 225 -12.09 9.03 13.84
C SER A 225 -13.37 8.19 13.99
N GLY A 226 -13.68 7.29 13.04
CA GLY A 226 -14.89 6.47 13.10
C GLY A 226 -14.73 5.23 14.00
N PRO A 227 -13.80 4.31 13.67
CA PRO A 227 -13.63 3.07 14.43
C PRO A 227 -12.85 3.25 15.75
N VAL A 228 -11.80 4.08 15.75
CA VAL A 228 -10.92 4.30 16.93
C VAL A 228 -11.65 4.97 18.10
N VAL A 229 -12.72 5.71 17.79
CA VAL A 229 -13.46 6.54 18.76
C VAL A 229 -14.69 5.82 19.32
N LYS A 230 -15.08 4.68 18.73
CA LYS A 230 -16.27 3.92 19.18
C LYS A 230 -16.15 3.45 20.63
N ASP A 231 -14.92 3.19 21.08
CA ASP A 231 -14.62 2.70 22.43
C ASP A 231 -14.18 3.82 23.40
N TYR A 232 -14.12 5.08 22.95
CA TYR A 232 -13.75 6.22 23.78
C TYR A 232 -14.99 6.91 24.35
N ASN A 233 -14.95 7.30 25.63
CA ASN A 233 -15.96 8.23 26.14
C ASN A 233 -15.86 9.58 25.40
N PHE A 234 -16.95 10.35 25.44
CA PHE A 234 -17.09 11.60 24.67
C PHE A 234 -15.93 12.60 24.89
N LEU A 235 -15.39 12.67 26.11
CA LEU A 235 -14.28 13.56 26.44
C LEU A 235 -12.94 13.08 25.84
N MET A 236 -12.67 11.77 25.87
CA MET A 236 -11.51 11.15 25.22
C MET A 236 -11.58 11.21 23.69
N ALA A 237 -12.78 11.04 23.13
CA ALA A 237 -13.06 11.23 21.72
C ALA A 237 -12.73 12.66 21.25
N ALA A 238 -13.14 13.66 22.03
CA ALA A 238 -12.88 15.07 21.75
C ALA A 238 -11.39 15.42 21.91
N LEU A 239 -10.75 14.97 22.98
CA LEU A 239 -9.31 15.18 23.21
C LEU A 239 -8.45 14.48 22.16
N PHE A 240 -8.80 13.27 21.71
CA PHE A 240 -8.11 12.56 20.63
C PHE A 240 -8.23 13.29 19.30
N LYS A 241 -9.42 13.80 18.96
CA LYS A 241 -9.63 14.62 17.75
C LYS A 241 -8.84 15.93 17.78
N VAL A 242 -8.77 16.59 18.94
CA VAL A 242 -7.97 17.82 19.12
C VAL A 242 -6.47 17.50 19.05
N ALA A 243 -6.01 16.45 19.74
CA ALA A 243 -4.60 16.04 19.71
C ALA A 243 -4.15 15.62 18.30
N MET A 244 -4.96 14.82 17.59
CA MET A 244 -4.66 14.45 16.20
C MET A 244 -4.56 15.67 15.30
N LYS A 245 -5.34 16.74 15.51
CA LYS A 245 -5.23 17.99 14.74
C LYS A 245 -3.85 18.69 14.87
N PHE A 246 -3.10 18.45 15.94
CA PHE A 246 -1.80 19.09 16.19
C PHE A 246 -0.58 18.19 15.89
N VAL A 247 -0.79 16.88 15.71
CA VAL A 247 0.28 15.90 15.42
C VAL A 247 0.29 15.49 13.94
N THR A 248 -0.73 15.89 13.19
CA THR A 248 -0.94 15.38 11.84
C THR A 248 -0.49 16.31 10.71
N VAL A 249 0.09 15.73 9.66
CA VAL A 249 0.41 16.38 8.39
C VAL A 249 -0.78 16.34 7.44
N SER A 250 -0.83 17.26 6.47
CA SER A 250 -1.91 17.29 5.48
C SER A 250 -1.92 16.03 4.61
N ILE A 251 -3.03 15.75 3.92
CA ILE A 251 -3.07 14.64 2.96
C ILE A 251 -2.06 14.89 1.84
N GLU A 252 -1.93 16.13 1.36
CA GLU A 252 -0.93 16.46 0.34
C GLU A 252 0.49 16.13 0.80
N GLU A 253 0.87 16.55 2.01
CA GLU A 253 2.17 16.23 2.61
C GLU A 253 2.35 14.72 2.81
N GLY A 254 1.29 14.03 3.22
CA GLY A 254 1.26 12.58 3.42
C GLY A 254 1.49 11.76 2.15
N THR A 255 1.17 12.32 0.99
CA THR A 255 1.40 11.65 -0.31
C THR A 255 2.81 11.84 -0.85
N LEU A 256 3.63 12.75 -0.30
CA LEU A 256 4.94 13.07 -0.87
C LEU A 256 5.85 11.85 -0.98
N ASN A 257 5.82 10.94 0.00
CA ASN A 257 6.64 9.74 -0.05
C ASN A 257 6.12 8.72 -1.08
N HIS A 258 4.80 8.65 -1.29
CA HIS A 258 4.19 7.83 -2.36
C HIS A 258 4.67 8.33 -3.73
N LEU A 259 4.52 9.63 -3.95
CA LEU A 259 4.82 10.28 -5.22
C LEU A 259 6.32 10.23 -5.52
N TRP A 260 7.16 10.54 -4.53
CA TRP A 260 8.61 10.45 -4.65
C TRP A 260 9.06 9.01 -4.95
N THR A 261 8.56 8.00 -4.22
CA THR A 261 8.94 6.60 -4.50
C THR A 261 8.42 6.08 -5.83
N ALA A 262 7.26 6.55 -6.29
CA ALA A 262 6.69 6.20 -7.57
C ALA A 262 7.47 6.79 -8.77
N THR A 263 8.28 7.83 -8.59
CA THR A 263 8.77 8.63 -9.73
C THR A 263 10.25 9.01 -9.68
N SER A 264 10.84 9.15 -8.49
CA SER A 264 12.23 9.60 -8.37
C SER A 264 13.24 8.54 -8.84
N PRO A 265 14.30 8.93 -9.58
CA PRO A 265 15.37 8.00 -9.94
C PRO A 265 16.19 7.52 -8.74
N ASP A 266 16.21 8.28 -7.63
CA ASP A 266 17.06 8.03 -6.46
C ASP A 266 16.55 6.91 -5.54
N VAL A 267 15.39 6.33 -5.89
CA VAL A 267 14.75 5.27 -5.13
C VAL A 267 15.55 3.98 -5.24
N LYS A 268 16.12 3.57 -4.10
CA LYS A 268 16.79 2.27 -3.92
C LYS A 268 15.75 1.18 -3.64
N SER A 269 15.79 0.11 -4.43
CA SER A 269 14.97 -1.10 -4.22
C SER A 269 15.30 -1.75 -2.87
N GLY A 270 14.30 -2.37 -2.23
CA GLY A 270 14.38 -2.96 -0.90
C GLY A 270 14.37 -1.97 0.27
N ALA A 271 14.35 -0.66 0.03
CA ALA A 271 14.37 0.32 1.10
C ALA A 271 12.97 0.57 1.72
N PHE A 272 12.98 0.90 3.01
CA PHE A 272 11.83 1.43 3.75
C PHE A 272 12.02 2.93 3.98
N TYR A 273 11.18 3.75 3.34
CA TYR A 273 11.30 5.21 3.36
C TYR A 273 10.35 5.87 4.34
N PHE A 274 10.84 6.90 5.01
CA PHE A 274 10.08 7.87 5.78
C PHE A 274 10.01 9.20 5.00
N PRO A 275 9.02 10.06 5.27
CA PRO A 275 8.85 11.31 4.53
C PRO A 275 10.07 12.24 4.66
N VAL A 276 10.58 12.83 3.58
CA VAL A 276 10.51 12.33 2.19
C VAL A 276 11.87 11.74 1.85
N GLY A 277 11.88 10.51 1.29
CA GLY A 277 13.11 9.85 0.86
C GLY A 277 14.09 9.49 1.98
N VAL A 278 13.66 9.52 3.25
CA VAL A 278 14.54 9.24 4.40
C VAL A 278 14.60 7.74 4.68
N GLN A 279 15.80 7.16 4.64
CA GLN A 279 16.05 5.76 5.01
C GLN A 279 16.58 5.62 6.45
N GLY A 280 16.64 4.39 6.94
CA GLY A 280 17.32 4.03 8.19
C GLY A 280 16.52 4.23 9.47
N LYS A 281 15.31 4.79 9.38
CA LYS A 281 14.41 5.06 10.52
C LYS A 281 13.53 3.88 10.96
N GLY A 282 13.55 2.76 10.22
CA GLY A 282 12.85 1.53 10.64
C GLY A 282 13.33 1.00 12.00
N SER A 283 12.43 0.32 12.70
CA SER A 283 12.67 -0.38 13.96
C SER A 283 13.76 -1.45 13.85
N SER A 284 14.17 -2.00 15.00
CA SER A 284 15.05 -3.17 15.02
C SER A 284 14.40 -4.41 14.39
N LEU A 285 13.06 -4.52 14.45
CA LEU A 285 12.32 -5.62 13.84
C LEU A 285 12.35 -5.50 12.31
N SER A 286 12.09 -4.32 11.75
CA SER A 286 12.10 -4.12 10.29
C SER A 286 13.50 -4.25 9.66
N LYS A 287 14.55 -4.16 10.48
CA LYS A 287 15.95 -4.42 10.09
C LYS A 287 16.38 -5.89 10.25
N ASN A 288 15.53 -6.75 10.81
CA ASN A 288 15.87 -8.14 11.06
C ASN A 288 15.64 -9.00 9.80
N SER A 289 16.73 -9.36 9.12
CA SER A 289 16.68 -10.18 7.90
C SER A 289 16.15 -11.59 8.14
N LYS A 290 16.38 -12.18 9.32
CA LYS A 290 15.86 -13.52 9.63
C LYS A 290 14.32 -13.51 9.69
N LEU A 291 13.74 -12.50 10.34
CA LEU A 291 12.28 -12.34 10.38
C LEU A 291 11.70 -12.07 8.99
N ARG A 292 12.42 -11.28 8.17
CA ARG A 292 12.06 -11.03 6.77
C ARG A 292 11.97 -12.34 5.99
N ASP A 293 13.00 -13.18 6.09
CA ASP A 293 13.08 -14.43 5.32
C ASP A 293 12.01 -15.42 5.78
N GLN A 294 11.76 -15.52 7.09
CA GLN A 294 10.66 -16.31 7.63
C GLN A 294 9.28 -15.84 7.15
N LEU A 295 9.04 -14.52 7.11
CA LEU A 295 7.79 -13.97 6.57
C LEU A 295 7.64 -14.29 5.09
N TRP A 296 8.71 -14.15 4.31
CA TRP A 296 8.71 -14.47 2.89
C TRP A 296 8.31 -15.92 2.66
N GLU A 297 9.03 -16.87 3.28
CA GLU A 297 8.75 -18.30 3.16
C GLU A 297 7.32 -18.65 3.55
N TRP A 298 6.84 -18.10 4.66
CA TRP A 298 5.46 -18.33 5.10
C TRP A 298 4.44 -17.73 4.14
N THR A 299 4.67 -16.51 3.65
CA THR A 299 3.75 -15.83 2.71
C THR A 299 3.68 -16.58 1.39
N GLU A 300 4.81 -16.95 0.80
CA GLU A 300 4.85 -17.71 -0.45
C GLU A 300 4.13 -19.05 -0.31
N LYS A 301 4.33 -19.75 0.81
CA LYS A 301 3.63 -21.01 1.10
C LYS A 301 2.11 -20.83 1.21
N GLU A 302 1.64 -19.79 1.89
CA GLU A 302 0.19 -19.54 2.00
C GLU A 302 -0.42 -19.10 0.67
N LEU A 303 0.36 -18.47 -0.22
CA LEU A 303 -0.12 -17.98 -1.52
C LEU A 303 0.02 -19.00 -2.66
N GLU A 304 0.89 -20.00 -2.55
CA GLU A 304 1.17 -21.01 -3.59
C GLU A 304 -0.11 -21.65 -4.19
N PRO A 305 -1.12 -22.07 -3.39
CA PRO A 305 -2.36 -22.65 -3.93
C PRO A 305 -3.21 -21.64 -4.72
N HIS A 306 -2.95 -20.34 -4.54
CA HIS A 306 -3.73 -19.26 -5.14
C HIS A 306 -3.11 -18.69 -6.41
N VAL A 307 -1.84 -19.01 -6.69
CA VAL A 307 -1.12 -18.59 -7.89
C VAL A 307 -1.15 -19.67 -8.98
N THR A 308 -1.09 -20.94 -8.59
CA THR A 308 -1.02 -22.09 -9.51
C THR A 308 -2.37 -22.50 -10.11
N ALA A 309 -3.48 -22.18 -9.43
CA ALA A 309 -4.83 -22.63 -9.80
C ALA A 309 -5.51 -21.82 -10.93
N GLY A 310 -4.77 -21.14 -11.82
CA GLY A 310 -5.37 -20.19 -12.77
C GLY A 310 -4.53 -19.77 -13.97
N PHE A 311 -3.62 -20.64 -14.43
CA PHE A 311 -2.96 -20.50 -15.73
C PHE A 311 -3.33 -21.69 -16.62
#